data_AF-A0A0N0D4M1-F1
#
_entry.id   AF-A0A0N0D4M1-F1
#
_cell.length_a   1.000
_cell.length_b   1.000
_cell.length_c   1.000
_cell.angle_alpha   90.00
_cell.angle_beta   90.00
_cell.angle_gamma   90.00
#
_symmetry.space_group_name_H-M   'P 1'
#
loop_
_entity.id
_entity.type
_entity.pdbx_description
1 polymer ?
#
loop_
_entity_poly.entity_id
_entity_poly.type
_entity_poly.pdbx_seq_one_letter_code
_entity_poly.pdbx_strand_id
1 'polypeptide(L)'
;NCVITGNTAKWARGGNGGGIACVDASPKIYNTVIQNNEAKYNGSGLYCRGNSQPLISGCVISNNANALYGGGISAHEQSNLTIINSMIYGNSARQGGGGLSCTSSPNVQNSAISNNDAKDGGGIASYFSAPTFDNCLISSNSAENGGGIAAQALSQPVITNSSISNNSASKKGSGISLYPSAEPTITSCTIWGKEGEDVIAVDTTEESISVTNTGLVTL
;
A
#
# COMPACT_ATOMS: atom_id res chain seq x y z
N ASN A 1 -2.60 -23.90 -5.33
CA ASN A 1 -2.48 -22.86 -6.38
C ASN A 1 -3.87 -22.56 -6.90
N CYS A 2 -4.49 -21.51 -6.35
CA CYS A 2 -5.81 -21.01 -6.75
C CYS A 2 -5.62 -19.72 -7.57
N VAL A 3 -6.49 -19.45 -8.54
CA VAL A 3 -6.50 -18.20 -9.31
C VAL A 3 -7.89 -17.57 -9.24
N ILE A 4 -7.95 -16.31 -8.81
CA ILE A 4 -9.16 -15.49 -8.72
C ILE A 4 -8.98 -14.32 -9.68
N THR A 5 -9.69 -14.35 -10.80
CA THR A 5 -9.48 -13.41 -11.91
C THR A 5 -10.75 -13.03 -12.66
N GLY A 6 -10.78 -11.81 -13.20
CA GLY A 6 -11.85 -11.33 -14.09
C GLY A 6 -13.15 -11.01 -13.37
N ASN A 7 -13.13 -10.87 -12.05
CA ASN A 7 -14.31 -10.55 -11.26
C ASN A 7 -14.53 -9.04 -11.19
N THR A 8 -15.77 -8.60 -11.06
CA THR A 8 -16.10 -7.17 -11.02
C THR A 8 -17.20 -6.83 -10.02
N ALA A 9 -16.88 -6.04 -9.00
CA ALA A 9 -17.81 -5.52 -8.01
C ALA A 9 -18.35 -4.12 -8.41
N LYS A 10 -19.44 -4.09 -9.20
CA LYS A 10 -20.02 -2.86 -9.80
C LYS A 10 -21.13 -2.18 -8.98
N TRP A 11 -21.65 -2.81 -7.93
CA TRP A 11 -22.88 -2.37 -7.28
C TRP A 11 -22.73 -1.04 -6.53
N ALA A 12 -23.71 -0.15 -6.68
CA ALA A 12 -23.67 1.21 -6.14
C ALA A 12 -23.58 1.29 -4.60
N ARG A 13 -23.95 0.23 -3.87
CA ARG A 13 -23.87 0.15 -2.40
C ARG A 13 -22.98 -0.99 -1.87
N GLY A 14 -22.26 -1.70 -2.74
CA GLY A 14 -21.48 -2.88 -2.36
C GLY A 14 -20.31 -3.20 -3.31
N GLY A 15 -19.83 -2.23 -4.08
CA GLY A 15 -18.76 -2.39 -5.06
C GLY A 15 -17.38 -2.50 -4.42
N ASN A 16 -17.21 -3.45 -3.49
CA ASN A 16 -15.95 -3.74 -2.79
C ASN A 16 -15.52 -5.18 -3.06
N GLY A 17 -14.22 -5.45 -2.99
CA GLY A 17 -13.71 -6.83 -3.02
C GLY A 17 -13.97 -7.51 -4.35
N GLY A 18 -13.43 -6.95 -5.44
CA GLY A 18 -13.62 -7.49 -6.78
C GLY A 18 -13.25 -8.98 -6.84
N GLY A 19 -12.07 -9.34 -6.32
CA GLY A 19 -11.65 -10.73 -6.15
C GLY A 19 -12.15 -11.36 -4.85
N ILE A 20 -11.76 -10.80 -3.70
CA ILE A 20 -12.10 -11.32 -2.37
C ILE A 20 -12.64 -10.20 -1.50
N ALA A 21 -13.76 -10.44 -0.81
CA ALA A 21 -14.25 -9.61 0.28
C ALA A 21 -14.22 -10.38 1.60
N CYS A 22 -13.44 -9.91 2.56
CA CYS A 22 -13.44 -10.38 3.94
C CYS A 22 -14.23 -9.38 4.78
N VAL A 23 -15.45 -9.76 5.19
CA VAL A 23 -16.33 -8.93 6.01
C VAL A 23 -16.65 -9.73 7.26
N ASP A 24 -16.19 -9.24 8.41
CA ASP A 24 -16.29 -9.94 9.70
C ASP A 24 -15.69 -11.37 9.63
N ALA A 25 -14.59 -11.52 8.86
CA ALA A 25 -14.00 -12.82 8.54
C ALA A 25 -12.47 -12.74 8.47
N SER A 26 -11.80 -13.76 9.00
CA SER A 26 -10.33 -13.85 9.03
C SER A 26 -9.81 -15.09 8.31
N PRO A 27 -10.05 -15.22 6.99
CA PRO A 27 -9.58 -16.39 6.24
C PRO A 27 -8.05 -16.44 6.14
N LYS A 28 -7.54 -17.65 5.94
CA LYS A 28 -6.15 -17.88 5.53
C LYS A 28 -6.12 -18.06 4.01
N ILE A 29 -5.38 -17.21 3.31
CA ILE A 29 -5.26 -17.19 1.87
C ILE A 29 -3.80 -17.51 1.53
N TYR A 30 -3.56 -18.73 1.06
CA TYR A 30 -2.23 -19.22 0.73
C TYR A 30 -2.06 -19.46 -0.76
N ASN A 31 -0.89 -19.13 -1.32
CA ASN A 31 -0.46 -19.53 -2.66
C ASN A 31 -1.55 -19.29 -3.73
N THR A 32 -2.13 -18.09 -3.68
CA THR A 32 -3.26 -17.68 -4.51
C THR A 32 -2.88 -16.49 -5.37
N VAL A 33 -3.29 -16.53 -6.63
CA VAL A 33 -3.15 -15.42 -7.56
C VAL A 33 -4.49 -14.69 -7.62
N ILE A 34 -4.50 -13.41 -7.27
CA ILE A 34 -5.68 -12.53 -7.29
C ILE A 34 -5.38 -11.44 -8.31
N GLN A 35 -5.90 -11.58 -9.53
CA GLN A 35 -5.51 -10.69 -10.62
C GLN A 35 -6.65 -10.25 -11.53
N ASN A 36 -6.48 -9.12 -12.23
CA ASN A 36 -7.45 -8.63 -13.21
C ASN A 36 -8.88 -8.54 -12.65
N ASN A 37 -9.01 -8.18 -11.36
CA ASN A 37 -10.30 -7.93 -10.74
C ASN A 37 -10.54 -6.44 -10.63
N GLU A 38 -11.82 -6.07 -10.60
CA GLU A 38 -12.26 -4.68 -10.53
C GLU A 38 -13.24 -4.48 -9.39
N ALA A 39 -13.12 -3.36 -8.68
CA ALA A 39 -14.12 -2.91 -7.72
C ALA A 39 -14.45 -1.44 -7.98
N LYS A 40 -15.68 -1.03 -7.69
CA LYS A 40 -16.06 0.38 -7.84
C LYS A 40 -15.45 1.26 -6.74
N TYR A 41 -15.36 0.76 -5.52
CA TYR A 41 -15.02 1.55 -4.34
C TYR A 41 -13.73 1.08 -3.67
N ASN A 42 -13.67 -0.14 -3.14
CA ASN A 42 -12.53 -0.56 -2.31
C ASN A 42 -12.04 -1.96 -2.67
N GLY A 43 -10.72 -2.12 -2.71
CA GLY A 43 -10.06 -3.42 -2.76
C GLY A 43 -10.45 -4.22 -4.00
N SER A 44 -9.97 -3.83 -5.18
CA SER A 44 -10.30 -4.57 -6.41
C SER A 44 -9.81 -6.01 -6.33
N GLY A 45 -8.59 -6.24 -5.82
CA GLY A 45 -8.12 -7.58 -5.51
C GLY A 45 -8.76 -8.12 -4.23
N LEU A 46 -8.48 -7.46 -3.11
CA LEU A 46 -8.88 -7.92 -1.78
C LEU A 46 -9.38 -6.75 -0.92
N TYR A 47 -10.55 -6.94 -0.32
CA TYR A 47 -11.18 -5.96 0.57
C TYR A 47 -11.37 -6.55 1.96
N CYS A 48 -11.03 -5.80 3.01
CA CYS A 48 -11.22 -6.20 4.39
C CYS A 48 -11.96 -5.14 5.22
N ARG A 49 -12.95 -5.60 5.98
CA ARG A 49 -13.79 -4.78 6.87
C ARG A 49 -14.26 -5.58 8.09
N GLY A 50 -14.56 -4.88 9.19
CA GLY A 50 -15.22 -5.47 10.35
C GLY A 50 -14.30 -6.32 11.21
N ASN A 51 -13.20 -5.74 11.70
CA ASN A 51 -12.21 -6.45 12.53
C ASN A 51 -11.61 -7.70 11.86
N SER A 52 -11.55 -7.72 10.52
CA SER A 52 -11.06 -8.86 9.74
C SER A 52 -9.53 -8.94 9.81
N GLN A 53 -8.98 -10.09 10.14
CA GLN A 53 -7.53 -10.31 10.27
C GLN A 53 -7.06 -11.46 9.36
N PRO A 54 -7.27 -11.38 8.03
CA PRO A 54 -6.83 -12.46 7.15
C PRO A 54 -5.30 -12.56 7.12
N LEU A 55 -4.84 -13.80 6.98
CA LEU A 55 -3.44 -14.11 6.69
C LEU A 55 -3.28 -14.36 5.20
N ILE A 56 -2.48 -13.54 4.55
CA ILE A 56 -2.19 -13.59 3.11
C ILE A 56 -0.73 -14.01 2.96
N SER A 57 -0.47 -15.20 2.43
CA SER A 57 0.90 -15.72 2.36
C SER A 57 1.22 -16.48 1.08
N GLY A 58 2.37 -16.15 0.46
CA GLY A 58 2.75 -16.72 -0.83
C GLY A 58 1.84 -16.26 -1.97
N CYS A 59 1.15 -15.13 -1.83
CA CYS A 59 0.14 -14.69 -2.77
C CYS A 59 0.70 -13.71 -3.80
N VAL A 60 0.05 -13.70 -4.97
CA VAL A 60 0.29 -12.69 -6.01
C VAL A 60 -0.99 -11.90 -6.19
N ILE A 61 -0.93 -10.59 -5.96
CA ILE A 61 -2.07 -9.68 -6.09
C ILE A 61 -1.70 -8.67 -7.17
N SER A 62 -2.25 -8.82 -8.37
CA SER A 62 -1.75 -8.05 -9.52
C SER A 62 -2.78 -7.59 -10.54
N ASN A 63 -2.54 -6.45 -11.18
CA ASN A 63 -3.41 -5.94 -12.26
C ASN A 63 -4.87 -5.77 -11.83
N ASN A 64 -5.13 -5.53 -10.55
CA ASN A 64 -6.46 -5.21 -10.06
C ASN A 64 -6.66 -3.69 -10.11
N ALA A 65 -7.82 -3.22 -10.58
CA ALA A 65 -7.98 -1.83 -11.02
C ALA A 65 -9.36 -1.25 -10.72
N ASN A 66 -9.55 0.04 -11.01
CA ASN A 66 -10.82 0.76 -10.94
C ASN A 66 -11.41 1.02 -9.54
N ALA A 67 -10.76 0.59 -8.46
CA ALA A 67 -11.17 0.97 -7.11
C ALA A 67 -10.93 2.47 -6.87
N LEU A 68 -11.69 3.05 -5.95
CA LEU A 68 -11.38 4.36 -5.40
C LEU A 68 -10.17 4.26 -4.45
N TYR A 69 -10.17 3.24 -3.58
CA TYR A 69 -9.10 2.97 -2.62
C TYR A 69 -8.65 1.51 -2.71
N GLY A 70 -7.34 1.27 -2.79
CA GLY A 70 -6.79 -0.07 -2.78
C GLY A 70 -7.06 -0.81 -4.09
N GLY A 71 -6.23 -0.59 -5.11
CA GLY A 71 -6.30 -1.36 -6.34
C GLY A 71 -6.06 -2.84 -6.04
N GLY A 72 -4.95 -3.15 -5.38
CA GLY A 72 -4.66 -4.48 -4.87
C GLY A 72 -5.49 -4.79 -3.63
N ILE A 73 -5.23 -4.07 -2.54
CA ILE A 73 -5.78 -4.36 -1.21
C ILE A 73 -6.35 -3.09 -0.57
N SER A 74 -7.52 -3.20 0.05
CA SER A 74 -8.07 -2.15 0.91
C SER A 74 -8.47 -2.69 2.28
N ALA A 75 -7.97 -2.06 3.35
CA ALA A 75 -8.14 -2.51 4.73
C ALA A 75 -8.76 -1.41 5.62
N HIS A 76 -9.94 -1.68 6.20
CA HIS A 76 -10.70 -0.71 6.99
C HIS A 76 -11.29 -1.30 8.27
N GLU A 77 -11.77 -0.43 9.16
CA GLU A 77 -12.52 -0.81 10.37
C GLU A 77 -11.77 -1.86 11.21
N GLN A 78 -10.56 -1.51 11.65
CA GLN A 78 -9.69 -2.34 12.50
C GLN A 78 -9.32 -3.68 11.87
N SER A 79 -9.30 -3.75 10.53
CA SER A 79 -8.92 -4.96 9.80
C SER A 79 -7.41 -5.05 9.61
N ASN A 80 -6.72 -5.60 10.61
CA ASN A 80 -5.25 -5.69 10.65
C ASN A 80 -4.77 -7.00 10.00
N LEU A 81 -4.71 -6.98 8.67
CA LEU A 81 -4.23 -8.11 7.87
C LEU A 81 -2.72 -8.35 8.02
N THR A 82 -2.33 -9.62 7.89
CA THR A 82 -0.91 -10.02 7.83
C THR A 82 -0.58 -10.51 6.42
N ILE A 83 0.42 -9.90 5.79
CA ILE A 83 0.88 -10.22 4.43
C ILE A 83 2.32 -10.69 4.50
N ILE A 84 2.61 -11.91 4.03
CA ILE A 84 3.95 -12.51 4.14
C ILE A 84 4.36 -13.14 2.82
N ASN A 85 5.61 -12.98 2.39
CA ASN A 85 6.16 -13.65 1.21
C ASN A 85 5.28 -13.47 -0.04
N SER A 86 4.76 -12.26 -0.24
CA SER A 86 3.75 -11.98 -1.27
C SER A 86 4.20 -10.88 -2.22
N MET A 87 3.62 -10.86 -3.42
CA MET A 87 3.87 -9.84 -4.44
C MET A 87 2.58 -9.07 -4.73
N ILE A 88 2.62 -7.76 -4.58
CA ILE A 88 1.50 -6.84 -4.85
C ILE A 88 1.95 -5.90 -5.96
N TYR A 89 1.55 -6.15 -7.22
CA TYR A 89 2.10 -5.38 -8.33
C TYR A 89 1.16 -5.08 -9.49
N GLY A 90 1.39 -3.99 -10.21
CA GLY A 90 0.58 -3.64 -11.38
C GLY A 90 -0.85 -3.23 -11.04
N ASN A 91 -1.17 -2.97 -9.76
CA ASN A 91 -2.52 -2.61 -9.34
C ASN A 91 -2.72 -1.10 -9.43
N SER A 92 -3.97 -0.66 -9.66
CA SER A 92 -4.29 0.76 -9.74
C SER A 92 -5.54 1.18 -8.98
N ALA A 93 -5.48 2.36 -8.37
CA ALA A 93 -6.58 2.99 -7.66
C ALA A 93 -6.76 4.45 -8.12
N ARG A 94 -8.00 4.96 -8.08
CA ARG A 94 -8.27 6.35 -8.48
C ARG A 94 -7.92 7.38 -7.41
N GLN A 95 -7.84 6.97 -6.13
CA GLN A 95 -7.49 7.86 -5.01
C GLN A 95 -6.36 7.26 -4.17
N GLY A 96 -6.65 6.47 -3.15
CA GLY A 96 -5.61 5.96 -2.24
C GLY A 96 -5.04 4.61 -2.68
N GLY A 97 -3.73 4.42 -2.52
CA GLY A 97 -3.07 3.12 -2.45
C GLY A 97 -3.29 2.25 -3.69
N GLY A 98 -2.42 2.32 -4.69
CA GLY A 98 -2.52 1.44 -5.86
C GLY A 98 -2.35 -0.02 -5.45
N GLY A 99 -1.31 -0.32 -4.67
CA GLY A 99 -1.08 -1.63 -4.07
C GLY A 99 -1.92 -1.86 -2.81
N LEU A 100 -1.79 -0.98 -1.83
CA LEU A 100 -2.43 -1.09 -0.51
C LEU A 100 -2.98 0.27 -0.06
N SER A 101 -4.28 0.32 0.27
CA SER A 101 -4.88 1.45 0.98
C SER A 101 -5.37 1.00 2.36
N CYS A 102 -5.05 1.76 3.40
CA CYS A 102 -5.39 1.35 4.77
C CYS A 102 -5.84 2.50 5.67
N THR A 103 -6.94 2.25 6.39
CA THR A 103 -7.36 2.98 7.60
C THR A 103 -7.29 2.04 8.82
N SER A 104 -6.40 1.07 8.75
CA SER A 104 -6.13 0.01 9.72
C SER A 104 -4.62 -0.27 9.68
N SER A 105 -4.09 -1.11 10.57
CA SER A 105 -2.65 -1.31 10.72
C SER A 105 -2.23 -2.70 10.23
N PRO A 106 -2.18 -2.93 8.90
CA PRO A 106 -1.67 -4.19 8.35
C PRO A 106 -0.18 -4.37 8.65
N ASN A 107 0.23 -5.63 8.78
CA ASN A 107 1.61 -6.04 8.93
C ASN A 107 2.09 -6.76 7.66
N VAL A 108 3.09 -6.19 6.99
CA VAL A 108 3.63 -6.69 5.72
C VAL A 108 5.09 -7.10 5.93
N GLN A 109 5.42 -8.33 5.57
CA GLN A 109 6.74 -8.91 5.79
C GLN A 109 7.25 -9.63 4.56
N ASN A 110 8.54 -9.50 4.27
CA ASN A 110 9.22 -10.28 3.21
C ASN A 110 8.49 -10.20 1.86
N SER A 111 7.96 -9.03 1.51
CA SER A 111 7.02 -8.87 0.40
C SER A 111 7.42 -7.72 -0.53
N ALA A 112 6.95 -7.77 -1.76
CA ALA A 112 7.20 -6.75 -2.76
C ALA A 112 5.91 -6.00 -3.11
N ILE A 113 5.94 -4.67 -3.08
CA ILE A 113 4.87 -3.77 -3.51
C ILE A 113 5.43 -2.92 -4.65
N SER A 114 5.10 -3.25 -5.90
CA SER A 114 5.78 -2.63 -7.05
C SER A 114 4.90 -2.33 -8.25
N ASN A 115 5.28 -1.37 -9.08
CA ASN A 115 4.55 -1.06 -10.33
C ASN A 115 3.07 -0.76 -10.11
N ASN A 116 2.70 -0.23 -8.93
CA ASN A 116 1.33 0.17 -8.64
C ASN A 116 1.15 1.67 -8.90
N ASP A 117 -0.07 2.07 -9.26
CA ASP A 117 -0.40 3.44 -9.64
C ASP A 117 -1.63 3.96 -8.88
N ALA A 118 -1.54 5.16 -8.32
CA ALA A 118 -2.68 5.80 -7.67
C ALA A 118 -2.53 7.31 -7.64
N LYS A 119 -3.56 8.02 -7.17
CA LYS A 119 -3.43 9.45 -6.92
C LYS A 119 -2.50 9.72 -5.73
N ASP A 120 -2.74 9.04 -4.62
CA ASP A 120 -1.95 9.14 -3.41
C ASP A 120 -1.43 7.75 -3.04
N GLY A 121 -0.12 7.63 -2.84
CA GLY A 121 0.46 6.36 -2.43
C GLY A 121 0.42 5.33 -3.55
N GLY A 122 1.28 5.46 -4.56
CA GLY A 122 1.28 4.56 -5.71
C GLY A 122 1.36 3.11 -5.25
N GLY A 123 2.32 2.83 -4.36
CA GLY A 123 2.37 1.58 -3.60
C GLY A 123 1.34 1.55 -2.47
N ILE A 124 1.52 2.46 -1.50
CA ILE A 124 0.81 2.43 -0.21
C ILE A 124 0.23 3.79 0.11
N ALA A 125 -1.04 3.84 0.50
CA ALA A 125 -1.63 4.99 1.19
C ALA A 125 -2.13 4.59 2.57
N SER A 126 -1.69 5.31 3.60
CA SER A 126 -2.14 5.14 4.99
C SER A 126 -2.86 6.39 5.50
N TYR A 127 -3.95 6.14 6.25
CA TYR A 127 -4.78 7.17 6.87
C TYR A 127 -5.08 6.75 8.32
N PHE A 128 -4.84 7.61 9.32
CA PHE A 128 -5.10 7.32 10.74
C PHE A 128 -4.65 5.92 11.19
N SER A 129 -3.50 5.45 10.70
CA SER A 129 -3.06 4.06 10.86
C SER A 129 -1.56 3.92 11.05
N ALA A 130 -1.15 2.77 11.59
CA ALA A 130 0.25 2.43 11.83
C ALA A 130 0.62 1.11 11.14
N PRO A 131 0.57 1.03 9.80
CA PRO A 131 1.00 -0.17 9.08
C PRO A 131 2.49 -0.43 9.28
N THR A 132 2.87 -1.71 9.36
CA THR A 132 4.28 -2.12 9.49
C THR A 132 4.77 -2.80 8.23
N PHE A 133 5.98 -2.46 7.79
CA PHE A 133 6.65 -3.03 6.63
C PHE A 133 8.05 -3.48 7.03
N ASP A 134 8.28 -4.79 7.08
CA ASP A 134 9.57 -5.37 7.45
C ASP A 134 10.13 -6.22 6.31
N ASN A 135 11.41 -6.01 5.97
CA ASN A 135 12.07 -6.70 4.86
C ASN A 135 11.27 -6.64 3.56
N CYS A 136 10.76 -5.45 3.22
CA CYS A 136 9.92 -5.22 2.06
C CYS A 136 10.66 -4.47 0.95
N LEU A 137 10.26 -4.72 -0.29
CA LEU A 137 10.64 -3.93 -1.45
C LEU A 137 9.44 -3.10 -1.90
N ILE A 138 9.53 -1.78 -1.83
CA ILE A 138 8.50 -0.84 -2.31
C ILE A 138 9.07 -0.07 -3.49
N SER A 139 8.76 -0.49 -4.71
CA SER A 139 9.52 -0.01 -5.88
C SER A 139 8.75 0.24 -7.16
N SER A 140 9.20 1.21 -7.96
CA SER A 140 8.62 1.50 -9.28
C SER A 140 7.13 1.83 -9.23
N ASN A 141 6.63 2.31 -8.09
CA ASN A 141 5.25 2.76 -7.96
C ASN A 141 5.14 4.23 -8.37
N SER A 142 3.96 4.63 -8.86
CA SER A 142 3.69 5.94 -9.45
C SER A 142 2.50 6.61 -8.74
N ALA A 143 2.62 7.90 -8.43
CA ALA A 143 1.50 8.66 -7.90
C ALA A 143 1.53 10.16 -8.23
N GLU A 144 0.50 10.90 -7.82
CA GLU A 144 0.62 12.36 -7.68
C GLU A 144 1.43 12.70 -6.41
N ASN A 145 1.09 12.08 -5.27
CA ASN A 145 1.79 12.28 -4.00
C ASN A 145 2.24 10.93 -3.42
N GLY A 146 3.51 10.79 -3.05
CA GLY A 146 4.01 9.58 -2.43
C GLY A 146 4.04 8.41 -3.41
N GLY A 147 4.97 8.41 -4.36
CA GLY A 147 5.05 7.34 -5.37
C GLY A 147 5.11 5.97 -4.71
N GLY A 148 5.98 5.79 -3.71
CA GLY A 148 6.02 4.60 -2.87
C GLY A 148 4.94 4.61 -1.79
N ILE A 149 5.01 5.60 -0.89
CA ILE A 149 4.16 5.71 0.30
C ILE A 149 3.60 7.12 0.42
N ALA A 150 2.29 7.26 0.64
CA ALA A 150 1.67 8.48 1.13
C ALA A 150 1.11 8.24 2.54
N ALA A 151 1.65 8.93 3.54
CA ALA A 151 1.17 8.87 4.91
C ALA A 151 0.34 10.11 5.23
N GLN A 152 -0.93 9.91 5.55
CA GLN A 152 -1.89 10.98 5.75
C GLN A 152 -2.57 10.90 7.11
N ALA A 153 -3.01 12.07 7.59
CA ALA A 153 -3.94 12.21 8.71
C ALA A 153 -3.55 11.36 9.94
N LEU A 154 -2.49 11.76 10.65
CA LEU A 154 -2.00 11.08 11.86
C LEU A 154 -1.49 9.65 11.63
N SER A 155 -1.15 9.28 10.39
CA SER A 155 -0.57 7.96 10.12
C SER A 155 0.88 7.87 10.61
N GLN A 156 1.20 6.71 11.17
CA GLN A 156 2.51 6.39 11.75
C GLN A 156 3.06 5.09 11.14
N PRO A 157 3.33 5.04 9.82
CA PRO A 157 3.86 3.84 9.21
C PRO A 157 5.25 3.52 9.77
N VAL A 158 5.49 2.24 10.08
CA VAL A 158 6.79 1.75 10.55
C VAL A 158 7.42 0.95 9.43
N ILE A 159 8.57 1.39 8.93
CA ILE A 159 9.32 0.74 7.87
C ILE A 159 10.68 0.29 8.42
N THR A 160 10.94 -1.01 8.39
CA THR A 160 12.19 -1.61 8.87
C THR A 160 12.82 -2.50 7.82
N ASN A 161 14.15 -2.50 7.74
CA ASN A 161 14.93 -3.44 6.91
C ASN A 161 14.50 -3.47 5.44
N SER A 162 13.96 -2.36 4.92
CA SER A 162 13.24 -2.33 3.64
C SER A 162 13.92 -1.42 2.63
N SER A 163 13.60 -1.62 1.35
CA SER A 163 14.03 -0.74 0.26
C SER A 163 12.84 -0.01 -0.34
N ILE A 164 12.94 1.32 -0.44
CA ILE A 164 11.98 2.19 -1.14
C ILE A 164 12.72 2.81 -2.32
N SER A 165 12.39 2.40 -3.54
CA SER A 165 13.26 2.62 -4.70
C SER A 165 12.55 2.85 -6.02
N ASN A 166 13.10 3.66 -6.91
CA ASN A 166 12.54 3.88 -8.27
C ASN A 166 11.08 4.34 -8.31
N ASN A 167 10.50 4.75 -7.19
CA ASN A 167 9.15 5.28 -7.17
C ASN A 167 9.16 6.70 -7.78
N SER A 168 8.03 7.16 -8.32
CA SER A 168 7.91 8.47 -8.94
C SER A 168 6.63 9.15 -8.50
N ALA A 169 6.70 10.46 -8.28
CA ALA A 169 5.55 11.28 -7.92
C ALA A 169 5.54 12.56 -8.75
N SER A 170 4.39 12.91 -9.32
CA SER A 170 4.27 14.12 -10.15
C SER A 170 4.13 15.43 -9.36
N LYS A 171 3.86 15.36 -8.05
CA LYS A 171 3.72 16.54 -7.19
C LYS A 171 4.66 16.53 -5.99
N LYS A 172 4.67 15.47 -5.18
CA LYS A 172 5.40 15.45 -3.91
C LYS A 172 5.88 14.05 -3.54
N GLY A 173 7.15 13.93 -3.16
CA GLY A 173 7.70 12.73 -2.51
C GLY A 173 7.68 11.51 -3.40
N SER A 174 8.70 11.31 -4.22
CA SER A 174 8.76 10.16 -5.12
C SER A 174 8.79 8.84 -4.35
N GLY A 175 9.58 8.76 -3.29
CA GLY A 175 9.57 7.65 -2.35
C GLY A 175 8.43 7.76 -1.34
N ILE A 176 8.45 8.81 -0.52
CA ILE A 176 7.52 9.00 0.60
C ILE A 176 6.98 10.43 0.59
N SER A 177 5.66 10.58 0.73
CA SER A 177 5.02 11.86 1.00
C SER A 177 4.33 11.82 2.37
N LEU A 178 4.66 12.80 3.22
CA LEU A 178 4.12 12.94 4.57
C LEU A 178 3.26 14.18 4.65
N TYR A 179 1.99 14.01 4.99
CA TYR A 179 1.02 15.09 5.19
C TYR A 179 1.08 15.58 6.65
N PRO A 180 0.44 16.73 6.97
CA PRO A 180 0.38 17.25 8.33
C PRO A 180 0.08 16.18 9.38
N SER A 181 0.94 16.14 10.41
CA SER A 181 0.86 15.22 11.54
C SER A 181 1.10 13.74 11.24
N ALA A 182 1.62 13.37 10.06
CA ALA A 182 2.16 12.02 9.85
C ALA A 182 3.51 11.86 10.55
N GLU A 183 3.71 10.72 11.22
CA GLU A 183 4.91 10.44 12.05
C GLU A 183 5.50 9.07 11.70
N PRO A 184 6.21 8.93 10.57
CA PRO A 184 6.78 7.64 10.18
C PRO A 184 8.00 7.28 11.05
N THR A 185 8.18 5.98 11.29
CA THR A 185 9.44 5.42 11.81
C THR A 185 10.12 4.63 10.70
N ILE A 186 11.35 4.99 10.36
CA ILE A 186 12.13 4.39 9.27
C ILE A 186 13.47 3.94 9.85
N THR A 187 13.74 2.64 9.85
CA THR A 187 14.95 2.08 10.45
C THR A 187 15.59 1.05 9.54
N SER A 188 16.92 1.11 9.39
CA SER A 188 17.69 0.14 8.60
C SER A 188 17.20 0.01 7.16
N CYS A 189 16.80 1.11 6.53
CA CYS A 189 16.24 1.12 5.19
C CYS A 189 17.23 1.62 4.13
N THR A 190 16.92 1.38 2.87
CA THR A 190 17.54 2.08 1.74
C THR A 190 16.45 2.82 0.98
N ILE A 191 16.55 4.15 0.90
CA ILE A 191 15.57 4.98 0.20
C ILE A 191 16.29 5.73 -0.91
N TRP A 192 15.84 5.55 -2.14
CA TRP A 192 16.45 6.19 -3.30
C TRP A 192 15.43 6.47 -4.41
N GLY A 193 15.66 7.56 -5.15
CA GLY A 193 14.80 8.02 -6.23
C GLY A 193 15.57 8.35 -7.50
N LYS A 194 14.84 8.79 -8.53
CA LYS A 194 15.43 9.29 -9.77
C LYS A 194 16.06 10.67 -9.54
N GLU A 195 17.04 11.01 -10.36
CA GLU A 195 17.70 12.32 -10.34
C GLU A 195 16.66 13.45 -10.47
N GLY A 196 16.78 14.45 -9.60
CA GLY A 196 15.89 15.62 -9.58
C GLY A 196 14.52 15.43 -8.90
N GLU A 197 14.22 14.26 -8.33
CA GLU A 197 13.00 14.03 -7.55
C GLU A 197 13.25 14.11 -6.03
N ASP A 198 12.40 14.84 -5.31
CA ASP A 198 12.38 14.80 -3.84
C ASP A 198 11.93 13.42 -3.37
N VAL A 199 12.86 12.63 -2.83
CA VAL A 199 12.62 11.24 -2.42
C VAL A 199 11.69 11.16 -1.21
N ILE A 200 11.84 12.07 -0.25
CA ILE A 200 10.95 12.22 0.90
C ILE A 200 10.46 13.67 0.93
N ALA A 201 9.16 13.87 0.76
CA ALA A 201 8.53 15.18 0.87
C ALA A 201 7.72 15.27 2.17
N VAL A 202 7.90 16.36 2.91
CA VAL A 202 7.30 16.58 4.22
C VAL A 202 6.49 17.88 4.18
N ASP A 203 5.19 17.78 4.38
CA ASP A 203 4.27 18.93 4.47
C ASP A 203 3.90 19.22 5.93
N THR A 204 4.85 19.01 6.85
CA THR A 204 4.69 19.25 8.30
C THR A 204 5.59 20.38 8.77
N THR A 205 5.19 21.06 9.84
CA THR A 205 6.12 21.83 10.67
C THR A 205 7.11 20.85 11.30
N GLU A 206 8.40 21.22 11.34
CA GLU A 206 9.56 20.35 11.60
C GLU A 206 9.42 19.39 12.81
N GLU A 207 10.03 18.19 12.70
CA GLU A 207 10.37 17.19 13.76
C GLU A 207 9.61 15.83 13.85
N SER A 208 8.74 15.41 12.92
CA SER A 208 7.98 14.14 13.10
C SER A 208 8.58 12.85 12.50
N ILE A 209 9.80 12.88 11.95
CA ILE A 209 10.37 11.72 11.21
C ILE A 209 11.51 11.10 12.00
N SER A 210 11.35 9.84 12.41
CA SER A 210 12.45 9.05 12.97
C SER A 210 13.12 8.24 11.87
N VAL A 211 14.28 8.68 11.39
CA VAL A 211 15.11 7.95 10.41
C VAL A 211 16.41 7.51 11.07
N THR A 212 16.64 6.20 11.18
CA THR A 212 17.87 5.65 11.77
C THR A 212 18.48 4.57 10.87
N ASN A 213 19.81 4.47 10.86
CA ASN A 213 20.56 3.47 10.08
C ASN A 213 20.11 3.33 8.61
N THR A 214 19.64 4.43 8.00
CA THR A 214 19.00 4.41 6.69
C THR A 214 19.88 5.14 5.67
N GLY A 215 20.20 4.47 4.56
CA GLY A 215 20.88 5.09 3.44
C GLY A 215 19.90 5.87 2.57
N LEU A 216 20.08 7.19 2.47
CA LEU A 216 19.36 8.04 1.53
C LEU A 216 20.28 8.31 0.33
N VAL A 217 19.88 7.89 -0.87
CA VAL A 217 20.66 8.10 -2.10
C VAL A 217 19.84 8.93 -3.09
N THR A 218 20.29 10.16 -3.32
CA THR A 218 19.85 11.02 -4.42
C THR A 218 20.98 11.08 -5.44
N LEU A 219 20.76 10.56 -6.65
CA LEU A 219 21.70 10.69 -7.77
C LEU A 219 21.56 12.07 -8.43
#